data_AF-A0A534WIY0-F1
#
_entry.id   AF-A0A534WIY0-F1
#
_cell.length_a   1.000
_cell.length_b   1.000
_cell.length_c   1.000
_cell.angle_alpha   90.00
_cell.angle_beta   90.00
_cell.angle_gamma   90.00
#
_symmetry.space_group_name_H-M   'P 1'
#
loop_
_entity.id
_entity.type
_entity.pdbx_description
1 polymer ?
#
loop_
_entity_poly.entity_id
_entity_poly.type
_entity_poly.pdbx_seq_one_letter_code
_entity_poly.pdbx_strand_id
1 'polypeptide(L)'
;MVPQTIDAIIVESPHPAPQIVLETIPSYLLARVLTLYQQGSTDLAASPRCHCRLEFDGLSVQEQDSTVTLEARWFIDYDTANVPSTRIAFSEQIAANFDNVTQTVRPLRTFAFDAAAAGIVSSGLHVVEVVIGETTGFDPASTTLPNRAMKQGYTASTYKFVVDVHLEQFSGQCDGPTFSPSPPAHRVCQ
;
A
#
# COMPACT_ATOMS: atom_id res chain seq x y z
N MET A 1 20.23 43.62 -33.63
CA MET A 1 20.27 42.58 -32.58
C MET A 1 18.97 42.67 -31.80
N VAL A 2 18.14 41.65 -31.89
CA VAL A 2 16.96 41.50 -31.01
C VAL A 2 17.40 40.61 -29.85
N PRO A 3 17.19 40.99 -28.57
CA PRO A 3 17.50 40.09 -27.47
C PRO A 3 16.51 38.92 -27.55
N GLN A 4 17.01 37.69 -27.69
CA GLN A 4 16.20 36.51 -27.45
C GLN A 4 16.05 36.35 -25.94
N THR A 5 14.89 36.72 -25.40
CA THR A 5 14.45 36.20 -24.10
C THR A 5 14.24 34.70 -24.28
N ILE A 6 15.12 33.90 -23.69
CA ILE A 6 14.86 32.48 -23.47
C ILE A 6 13.82 32.46 -22.35
N ASP A 7 12.57 32.17 -22.68
CA ASP A 7 11.57 31.90 -21.66
C ASP A 7 12.13 30.79 -20.76
N ALA A 8 12.14 31.03 -19.45
CA ALA A 8 12.49 30.00 -18.49
C ALA A 8 11.55 28.83 -18.76
N ILE A 9 12.12 27.64 -18.99
CA ILE A 9 11.35 26.41 -18.99
C ILE A 9 10.71 26.36 -17.59
N ILE A 10 9.41 26.64 -17.53
CA ILE A 10 8.59 26.26 -16.39
C ILE A 10 8.70 24.74 -16.42
N VAL A 11 9.53 24.18 -15.56
CA VAL A 11 9.60 22.74 -15.35
C VAL A 11 8.30 22.40 -14.62
N GLU A 12 7.21 22.25 -15.39
CA GLU A 12 6.15 21.33 -15.01
C GLU A 12 6.86 20.03 -14.64
N SER A 13 6.55 19.45 -13.47
CA SER A 13 7.20 18.23 -13.02
C SER A 13 7.16 17.22 -14.18
N PRO A 14 8.32 16.82 -14.76
CA PRO A 14 8.33 16.03 -15.99
C PRO A 14 7.65 14.67 -15.80
N HIS A 15 7.57 14.24 -14.53
CA HIS A 15 6.92 13.02 -14.08
C HIS A 15 5.90 13.42 -12.98
N PRO A 16 4.64 13.70 -13.33
CA PRO A 16 3.60 13.90 -12.33
C PRO A 16 3.46 12.63 -11.48
N ALA A 17 2.96 12.77 -10.25
CA ALA A 17 2.81 11.62 -9.37
C ALA A 17 1.67 10.71 -9.87
N PRO A 18 1.86 9.38 -9.93
CA PRO A 18 0.77 8.44 -10.18
C PRO A 18 -0.27 8.57 -9.07
N GLN A 19 -1.56 8.37 -9.34
CA GLN A 19 -2.62 8.58 -8.35
C GLN A 19 -3.45 7.31 -8.13
N ILE A 20 -3.73 6.91 -6.89
CA ILE A 20 -4.79 5.93 -6.65
C ILE A 20 -6.12 6.52 -7.10
N VAL A 21 -6.85 5.74 -7.89
CA VAL A 21 -8.18 6.09 -8.41
C VAL A 21 -9.19 5.93 -7.27
N LEU A 22 -9.55 7.03 -6.62
CA LEU A 22 -10.40 7.04 -5.42
C LEU A 22 -11.75 6.39 -5.67
N GLU A 23 -12.31 6.53 -6.88
CA GLU A 23 -13.60 5.97 -7.29
C GLU A 23 -13.58 4.44 -7.36
N THR A 24 -12.39 3.83 -7.47
CA THR A 24 -12.22 2.37 -7.54
C THR A 24 -11.94 1.75 -6.18
N ILE A 25 -11.66 2.57 -5.14
CA ILE A 25 -11.36 2.04 -3.81
C ILE A 25 -12.62 1.36 -3.24
N PRO A 26 -12.55 0.06 -2.92
CA PRO A 26 -13.66 -0.63 -2.30
C PRO A 26 -14.11 0.03 -1.00
N SER A 27 -15.42 0.07 -0.74
CA SER A 27 -15.99 0.81 0.39
C SER A 27 -15.46 0.36 1.76
N TYR A 28 -15.06 -0.91 1.90
CA TYR A 28 -14.47 -1.42 3.13
C TYR A 28 -13.06 -0.85 3.40
N LEU A 29 -12.31 -0.45 2.37
CA LEU A 29 -11.02 0.23 2.53
C LEU A 29 -11.17 1.75 2.77
N LEU A 30 -12.37 2.30 2.58
CA LEU A 30 -12.67 3.71 2.87
C LEU A 30 -12.99 3.96 4.36
N ALA A 31 -13.06 2.91 5.17
CA ALA A 31 -13.24 3.06 6.61
C ALA A 31 -12.10 3.88 7.21
N ARG A 32 -12.43 4.77 8.16
CA ARG A 32 -11.43 5.63 8.82
C ARG A 32 -10.34 4.83 9.53
N VAL A 33 -10.72 3.68 10.10
CA VAL A 33 -9.84 2.72 10.77
C VAL A 33 -10.33 1.33 10.40
N LEU A 34 -9.43 0.50 9.91
CA LEU A 34 -9.66 -0.94 9.66
C LEU A 34 -9.35 -1.70 10.94
N THR A 35 -10.05 -2.80 11.20
CA THR A 35 -9.85 -3.59 12.42
C THR A 35 -9.32 -4.97 12.04
N LEU A 36 -8.31 -5.45 12.75
CA LEU A 36 -7.78 -6.80 12.61
C LEU A 36 -7.73 -7.49 13.98
N TYR A 37 -8.50 -8.56 14.16
CA TYR A 37 -8.41 -9.41 15.33
C TYR A 37 -7.45 -10.57 15.09
N GLN A 38 -6.57 -10.86 16.06
CA GLN A 38 -5.75 -12.06 16.00
C GLN A 38 -6.59 -13.32 16.23
N GLN A 39 -6.20 -14.39 15.53
CA GLN A 39 -6.83 -15.69 15.71
C GLN A 39 -6.66 -16.23 17.14
N GLY A 40 -7.66 -16.98 17.61
CA GLY A 40 -7.58 -17.62 18.91
C GLY A 40 -6.62 -18.80 18.98
N SER A 41 -6.27 -19.19 20.21
CA SER A 41 -5.40 -20.35 20.49
C SER A 41 -5.83 -21.65 19.78
N THR A 42 -7.13 -21.84 19.57
CA THR A 42 -7.68 -23.00 18.85
C THR A 42 -7.33 -22.98 17.37
N ASP A 43 -7.33 -21.82 16.71
CA ASP A 43 -6.93 -21.67 15.31
C ASP A 43 -5.42 -21.88 15.13
N LEU A 44 -4.63 -21.41 16.09
CA LEU A 44 -3.18 -21.63 16.12
C LEU A 44 -2.81 -23.10 16.34
N ALA A 45 -3.66 -23.83 17.07
CA ALA A 45 -3.49 -25.27 17.34
C ALA A 45 -4.13 -26.18 16.27
N ALA A 46 -4.93 -25.63 15.34
CA ALA A 46 -5.59 -26.39 14.29
C ALA A 46 -4.58 -26.99 13.29
N SER A 47 -4.99 -28.05 12.59
CA SER A 47 -4.27 -28.63 11.47
C SER A 47 -5.25 -28.81 10.30
N PRO A 48 -5.11 -28.03 9.21
CA PRO A 48 -4.14 -26.96 8.97
C PRO A 48 -4.23 -25.79 9.97
N ARG A 49 -3.13 -25.05 10.17
CA ARG A 49 -3.12 -23.89 11.08
C ARG A 49 -3.86 -22.75 10.41
N CYS A 50 -4.72 -22.07 11.16
CA CYS A 50 -5.48 -20.93 10.66
C CYS A 50 -4.94 -19.61 11.20
N HIS A 51 -5.01 -18.55 10.38
CA HIS A 51 -4.67 -17.19 10.76
C HIS A 51 -5.60 -16.15 10.10
N CYS A 52 -5.59 -14.95 10.65
CA CYS A 52 -6.33 -13.80 10.14
C CYS A 52 -5.39 -12.78 9.50
N ARG A 53 -5.80 -12.24 8.36
CA ARG A 53 -5.08 -11.18 7.65
C ARG A 53 -6.05 -10.17 7.07
N LEU A 54 -5.61 -8.93 6.85
CA LEU A 54 -6.32 -7.96 6.02
C LEU A 54 -5.87 -8.09 4.57
N GLU A 55 -6.81 -8.06 3.63
CA GLU A 55 -6.54 -8.00 2.19
C GLU A 55 -6.89 -6.61 1.66
N PHE A 56 -5.90 -5.97 1.05
CA PHE A 56 -6.02 -4.70 0.35
C PHE A 56 -6.08 -5.00 -1.14
N ASP A 57 -7.29 -5.20 -1.65
CA ASP A 57 -7.59 -5.53 -3.04
C ASP A 57 -8.42 -4.42 -3.70
N GLY A 58 -8.64 -4.56 -5.01
CA GLY A 58 -9.46 -3.61 -5.79
C GLY A 58 -8.84 -2.22 -5.99
N LEU A 59 -7.64 -1.96 -5.47
CA LEU A 59 -6.94 -0.70 -5.68
C LEU A 59 -6.41 -0.59 -7.11
N SER A 60 -6.55 0.59 -7.70
CA SER A 60 -6.00 0.91 -9.02
C SER A 60 -5.24 2.23 -8.98
N VAL A 61 -4.20 2.32 -9.80
CA VAL A 61 -3.41 3.55 -9.99
C VAL A 61 -3.67 4.11 -11.39
N GLN A 62 -3.78 5.43 -11.47
CA GLN A 62 -3.82 6.21 -12.69
C GLN A 62 -2.48 6.91 -12.90
N GLU A 63 -1.95 6.78 -14.10
CA GLU A 63 -0.78 7.51 -14.60
C GLU A 63 -1.07 7.94 -16.03
N GLN A 64 -0.87 9.23 -16.32
CA GLN A 64 -1.19 9.81 -17.62
C GLN A 64 -0.29 9.27 -18.72
N ASP A 65 0.97 8.98 -18.40
CA ASP A 65 1.87 8.26 -19.29
C ASP A 65 1.77 6.75 -19.06
N SER A 66 0.94 6.08 -19.85
CA SER A 66 0.80 4.62 -19.79
C SER A 66 2.09 3.87 -20.18
N THR A 67 3.08 4.53 -20.78
CA THR A 67 4.34 3.91 -21.23
C THR A 67 5.41 3.84 -20.15
N VAL A 68 5.20 4.46 -18.99
CA VAL A 68 6.12 4.33 -17.85
C VAL A 68 5.81 3.09 -17.02
N THR A 69 6.85 2.42 -16.54
CA THR A 69 6.74 1.35 -15.55
C THR A 69 6.65 1.95 -14.16
N LEU A 70 5.63 1.57 -13.40
CA LEU A 70 5.48 1.99 -12.01
C LEU A 70 5.93 0.87 -11.07
N GLU A 71 6.26 1.26 -9.85
CA GLU A 71 6.44 0.33 -8.75
C GLU A 71 5.60 0.80 -7.55
N ALA A 72 4.80 -0.12 -7.01
CA ALA A 72 4.09 0.06 -5.75
C ALA A 72 4.87 -0.67 -4.65
N ARG A 73 5.23 0.05 -3.58
CA ARG A 73 5.95 -0.46 -2.43
C ARG A 73 5.08 -0.29 -1.19
N TRP A 74 4.74 -1.41 -0.58
CA TRP A 74 3.95 -1.48 0.63
C TRP A 74 4.85 -1.52 1.85
N PHE A 75 4.47 -0.76 2.86
CA PHE A 75 5.15 -0.62 4.14
C PHE A 75 4.13 -0.85 5.26
N ILE A 76 4.62 -1.38 6.38
CA ILE A 76 3.85 -1.51 7.61
C ILE A 76 4.60 -0.69 8.65
N ASP A 77 4.02 0.43 9.05
CA ASP A 77 4.52 1.28 10.11
C ASP A 77 3.85 0.86 11.43
N TYR A 78 4.67 0.54 12.43
CA TYR A 78 4.20 -0.01 13.69
C TYR A 78 3.62 1.05 14.64
N ASP A 79 3.89 2.32 14.39
CA ASP A 79 3.46 3.42 15.26
C ASP A 79 3.16 4.68 14.44
N THR A 80 1.92 5.15 14.57
CA THR A 80 1.41 6.39 13.95
C THR A 80 2.18 7.66 14.39
N ALA A 81 2.87 7.63 15.53
CA ALA A 81 3.62 8.75 16.11
C ALA A 81 5.13 8.71 15.84
N ASN A 82 5.65 7.62 15.25
CA ASN A 82 7.09 7.40 15.04
C ASN A 82 7.49 7.42 13.54
N VAL A 83 8.79 7.26 13.30
CA VAL A 83 9.41 7.29 11.97
C VAL A 83 8.80 6.17 11.09
N PRO A 84 8.45 6.47 9.82
CA PRO A 84 7.94 5.46 8.92
C PRO A 84 8.93 4.31 8.69
N SER A 85 8.42 3.09 8.56
CA SER A 85 9.18 1.87 8.33
C SER A 85 10.07 2.00 7.08
N THR A 86 11.34 1.69 7.24
CA THR A 86 12.32 1.71 6.14
C THR A 86 12.28 0.43 5.31
N ARG A 87 11.56 -0.61 5.78
CA ARG A 87 11.51 -1.93 5.17
C ARG A 87 10.27 -2.09 4.31
N ILE A 88 10.49 -2.45 3.04
CA ILE A 88 9.41 -2.88 2.14
C ILE A 88 8.84 -4.20 2.67
N ALA A 89 7.53 -4.22 2.94
CA ALA A 89 6.78 -5.42 3.29
C ALA A 89 6.42 -6.23 2.04
N PHE A 90 6.04 -5.53 0.97
CA PHE A 90 5.75 -6.11 -0.34
C PHE A 90 6.02 -5.08 -1.42
N SER A 91 6.49 -5.48 -2.59
CA SER A 91 6.57 -4.61 -3.75
C SER A 91 6.11 -5.32 -5.01
N GLU A 92 5.57 -4.53 -5.92
CA GLU A 92 5.20 -4.98 -7.25
C GLU A 92 5.56 -3.95 -8.30
N GLN A 93 5.97 -4.43 -9.47
CA GLN A 93 6.10 -3.61 -10.66
C GLN A 93 4.82 -3.69 -11.47
N ILE A 94 4.30 -2.53 -11.85
CA ILE A 94 3.12 -2.39 -12.69
C ILE A 94 3.64 -2.04 -14.08
N ALA A 95 3.50 -2.99 -14.99
CA ALA A 95 4.06 -2.89 -16.33
C ALA A 95 3.54 -1.65 -17.08
N ALA A 96 4.41 -1.07 -17.91
CA ALA A 96 4.03 -0.14 -18.96
C ALA A 96 3.08 -0.80 -19.96
N ASN A 97 2.22 -0.01 -20.58
CA ASN A 97 1.29 -0.43 -21.61
C ASN A 97 1.59 0.30 -22.92
N PHE A 98 2.37 -0.36 -23.78
CA PHE A 98 2.70 0.14 -25.12
C PHE A 98 1.62 -0.19 -26.16
N ASP A 99 0.82 -1.23 -25.92
CA ASP A 99 -0.19 -1.72 -26.86
C ASP A 99 -1.46 -0.86 -26.85
N ASN A 100 -1.77 -0.23 -25.71
CA ASN A 100 -2.88 0.70 -25.59
C ASN A 100 -2.51 1.90 -24.72
N VAL A 101 -1.95 2.93 -25.36
CA VAL A 101 -1.47 4.13 -24.66
C VAL A 101 -2.58 4.96 -24.01
N THR A 102 -3.85 4.72 -24.37
CA THR A 102 -5.00 5.39 -23.75
C THR A 102 -5.40 4.79 -22.41
N GLN A 103 -4.91 3.58 -22.09
CA GLN A 103 -5.18 2.91 -20.83
C GLN A 103 -4.23 3.43 -19.73
N THR A 104 -4.70 4.45 -19.02
CA THR A 104 -3.94 5.13 -17.95
C THR A 104 -4.19 4.54 -16.56
N VAL A 105 -5.25 3.75 -16.39
CA VAL A 105 -5.61 3.09 -15.13
C VAL A 105 -5.14 1.63 -15.13
N ARG A 106 -4.37 1.26 -14.11
CA ARG A 106 -3.75 -0.06 -13.94
C ARG A 106 -4.03 -0.60 -12.54
N PRO A 107 -4.56 -1.84 -12.40
CA PRO A 107 -4.86 -2.43 -11.11
C PRO A 107 -3.58 -2.81 -10.35
N LEU A 108 -3.62 -2.70 -9.03
CA LEU A 108 -2.61 -3.22 -8.13
C LEU A 108 -2.93 -4.68 -7.76
N ARG A 109 -1.91 -5.47 -7.42
CA ARG A 109 -2.15 -6.81 -6.86
C ARG A 109 -2.61 -6.69 -5.41
N THR A 110 -3.37 -7.68 -4.97
CA THR A 110 -3.77 -7.80 -3.56
C THR A 110 -2.55 -7.81 -2.66
N PHE A 111 -2.48 -6.84 -1.75
CA PHE A 111 -1.55 -6.87 -0.63
C PHE A 111 -2.23 -7.49 0.59
N ALA A 112 -1.54 -8.40 1.28
CA ALA A 112 -2.07 -9.06 2.46
C ALA A 112 -1.24 -8.70 3.70
N PHE A 113 -1.90 -8.20 4.73
CA PHE A 113 -1.31 -7.83 6.00
C PHE A 113 -1.71 -8.82 7.11
N ASP A 114 -0.74 -9.61 7.55
CA ASP A 114 -0.83 -10.45 8.75
C ASP A 114 0.01 -9.81 9.86
N ALA A 115 -0.64 -9.49 10.98
CA ALA A 115 0.01 -8.84 12.12
C ALA A 115 1.13 -9.69 12.74
N ALA A 116 0.92 -11.01 12.86
CA ALA A 116 1.92 -11.91 13.43
C ALA A 116 3.12 -12.08 12.48
N ALA A 117 2.88 -12.22 11.17
CA ALA A 117 3.95 -12.26 10.16
C ALA A 117 4.73 -10.94 10.09
N ALA A 118 4.07 -9.82 10.37
CA ALA A 118 4.69 -8.51 10.50
C ALA A 118 5.43 -8.32 11.85
N GLY A 119 5.39 -9.29 12.78
CA GLY A 119 6.05 -9.19 14.08
C GLY A 119 5.35 -8.27 15.10
N ILE A 120 4.06 -8.00 14.91
CA ILE A 120 3.25 -7.21 15.82
C ILE A 120 2.80 -8.09 16.99
N VAL A 121 3.20 -7.70 18.20
CA VAL A 121 3.01 -8.48 19.43
C VAL A 121 2.16 -7.77 20.49
N SER A 122 1.62 -6.59 20.18
CA SER A 122 0.74 -5.81 21.06
C SER A 122 -0.46 -5.27 20.27
N SER A 123 -1.58 -5.05 20.95
CA SER A 123 -2.71 -4.32 20.36
C SER A 123 -2.33 -2.85 20.11
N GLY A 124 -2.96 -2.21 19.13
CA GLY A 124 -2.83 -0.78 18.89
C GLY A 124 -2.99 -0.37 17.43
N LEU A 125 -2.78 0.93 17.18
CA LEU A 125 -2.87 1.51 15.86
C LEU A 125 -1.56 1.34 15.08
N HIS A 126 -1.70 0.84 13.87
CA HIS A 126 -0.65 0.67 12.89
C HIS A 126 -1.05 1.37 11.58
N VAL A 127 -0.06 1.67 10.73
CA VAL A 127 -0.32 2.23 9.40
C VAL A 127 0.20 1.26 8.36
N VAL A 128 -0.68 0.88 7.44
CA VAL A 128 -0.27 0.24 6.19
C VAL A 128 -0.18 1.34 5.14
N GLU A 129 1.00 1.52 4.57
CA GLU A 129 1.26 2.55 3.57
C GLU A 129 1.62 1.91 2.24
N VAL A 130 1.12 2.46 1.13
CA VAL A 130 1.60 2.17 -0.21
C VAL A 130 2.19 3.44 -0.83
N VAL A 131 3.44 3.32 -1.31
CA VAL A 131 4.13 4.36 -2.07
C VAL A 131 4.21 3.92 -3.52
N ILE A 132 3.70 4.73 -4.43
CA ILE A 132 3.64 4.42 -5.87
C ILE A 132 4.37 5.52 -6.64
N GLY A 133 5.32 5.12 -7.46
CA GLY A 133 6.08 6.02 -8.31
C GLY A 133 6.64 5.29 -9.53
N GLU A 134 7.22 6.03 -10.45
CA GLU A 134 7.98 5.42 -11.55
C GLU A 134 9.17 4.63 -11.00
N THR A 135 9.36 3.41 -11.49
CA THR A 135 10.39 2.49 -10.98
C THR A 135 11.79 3.10 -11.03
N THR A 136 12.11 3.80 -12.11
CA THR A 136 13.42 4.45 -12.32
C THR A 136 13.63 5.69 -11.45
N GLY A 137 12.52 6.26 -10.95
CA GLY A 137 12.49 7.46 -10.13
C GLY A 137 12.84 7.22 -8.68
N PHE A 138 12.71 5.99 -8.16
CA PHE A 138 13.10 5.70 -6.79
C PHE A 138 14.62 5.89 -6.59
N ASP A 139 14.98 6.55 -5.50
CA ASP A 139 16.36 6.82 -5.10
C ASP A 139 16.84 5.78 -4.06
N PRO A 140 17.58 4.74 -4.48
CA PRO A 140 18.11 3.73 -3.57
C PRO A 140 19.25 4.27 -2.68
N ALA A 141 19.83 5.43 -3.01
CA ALA A 141 20.93 6.02 -2.24
C ALA A 141 20.44 6.92 -1.09
N SER A 142 19.13 7.17 -1.00
CA SER A 142 18.57 8.01 0.06
C SER A 142 18.74 7.39 1.43
N THR A 143 19.31 8.16 2.35
CA THR A 143 19.56 7.77 3.75
C THR A 143 18.45 8.19 4.71
N THR A 144 17.53 9.07 4.29
CA THR A 144 16.47 9.64 5.14
C THR A 144 15.14 8.91 4.99
N LEU A 145 14.80 8.50 3.77
CA LEU A 145 13.59 7.76 3.45
C LEU A 145 13.93 6.62 2.47
N PRO A 146 14.75 5.64 2.91
CA PRO A 146 15.16 4.53 2.05
C PRO A 146 13.94 3.82 1.49
N ASN A 147 14.01 3.43 0.22
CA ASN A 147 12.95 2.77 -0.53
C ASN A 147 11.69 3.63 -0.82
N ARG A 148 11.62 4.87 -0.35
CA ARG A 148 10.49 5.79 -0.58
C ARG A 148 10.91 7.06 -1.31
N ALA A 149 12.14 7.51 -1.09
CA ALA A 149 12.66 8.72 -1.70
C ALA A 149 12.67 8.62 -3.23
N MET A 150 12.39 9.75 -3.87
CA MET A 150 12.44 9.91 -5.32
C MET A 150 13.64 10.76 -5.70
N LYS A 151 14.26 10.44 -6.83
CA LYS A 151 15.28 11.27 -7.49
C LYS A 151 14.67 12.62 -7.87
N GLN A 152 15.53 13.62 -8.04
CA GLN A 152 15.10 14.94 -8.50
C GLN A 152 14.31 14.84 -9.81
N GLY A 153 13.15 15.50 -9.87
CA GLY A 153 12.26 15.52 -11.04
C GLY A 153 11.25 14.37 -11.09
N TYR A 154 11.34 13.39 -10.19
CA TYR A 154 10.33 12.34 -10.03
C TYR A 154 9.48 12.58 -8.81
N THR A 155 8.20 12.19 -8.90
CA THR A 155 7.27 12.28 -7.79
C THR A 155 6.61 10.92 -7.56
N ALA A 156 6.39 10.59 -6.29
CA ALA A 156 5.60 9.44 -5.89
C ALA A 156 4.37 9.92 -5.13
N SER A 157 3.31 9.11 -5.16
CA SER A 157 2.16 9.28 -4.28
C SER A 157 2.19 8.27 -3.16
N THR A 158 1.66 8.69 -2.02
CA THR A 158 1.63 7.88 -0.80
C THR A 158 0.20 7.81 -0.28
N TYR A 159 -0.26 6.59 -0.01
CA TYR A 159 -1.59 6.34 0.54
C TYR A 159 -1.48 5.50 1.80
N LYS A 160 -2.23 5.89 2.82
CA LYS A 160 -2.15 5.34 4.18
C LYS A 160 -3.50 4.79 4.61
N PHE A 161 -3.47 3.58 5.15
CA PHE A 161 -4.59 2.94 5.80
C PHE A 161 -4.25 2.77 7.29
N VAL A 162 -5.12 3.27 8.15
CA VAL A 162 -4.96 3.10 9.60
C VAL A 162 -5.63 1.78 9.99
N VAL A 163 -4.87 0.91 10.67
CA VAL A 163 -5.33 -0.40 11.13
C VAL A 163 -5.23 -0.47 12.65
N ASP A 164 -6.33 -0.76 13.33
CA ASP A 164 -6.35 -1.13 14.75
C ASP A 164 -6.23 -2.65 14.88
N VAL A 165 -5.10 -3.10 15.43
CA VAL A 165 -4.84 -4.51 15.69
C VAL A 165 -5.28 -4.83 17.12
N HIS A 166 -6.17 -5.79 17.26
CA HIS A 166 -6.60 -6.34 18.54
C HIS A 166 -6.02 -7.74 18.74
N LEU A 167 -5.26 -7.94 19.81
CA LEU A 167 -4.85 -9.27 20.26
C LEU A 167 -5.97 -10.03 20.99
N GLU A 168 -7.17 -9.45 21.06
CA GLU A 168 -8.35 -10.14 21.57
C GLU A 168 -8.65 -11.32 20.66
N GLN A 169 -8.38 -12.50 21.19
CA GLN A 169 -8.41 -13.76 20.47
C GLN A 169 -9.84 -14.27 20.35
N PHE A 170 -10.36 -14.32 19.12
CA PHE A 170 -11.63 -14.96 18.81
C PHE A 170 -11.37 -16.23 18.00
N SER A 171 -11.86 -17.38 18.49
CA SER A 171 -11.69 -18.62 17.74
C SER A 171 -12.56 -18.59 16.49
N GLY A 172 -11.93 -18.82 15.34
CA GLY A 172 -12.60 -18.91 14.05
C GLY A 172 -13.06 -17.59 13.43
N GLN A 173 -12.72 -16.43 14.02
CA GLN A 173 -13.23 -15.12 13.61
C GLN A 173 -12.10 -14.11 13.42
N CYS A 174 -12.15 -13.35 12.30
CA CYS A 174 -11.17 -12.31 11.98
C CYS A 174 -11.70 -10.87 12.13
N ASP A 175 -13.04 -10.72 12.16
CA ASP A 175 -13.76 -9.45 12.28
C ASP A 175 -14.48 -9.30 13.64
N GLY A 176 -14.12 -10.13 14.62
CA GLY A 176 -14.71 -10.13 15.96
C GLY A 176 -15.99 -10.99 16.11
N PRO A 177 -16.64 -10.95 17.30
CA PRO A 177 -17.68 -11.90 17.71
C PRO A 177 -19.04 -11.74 17.01
N THR A 178 -19.28 -10.63 16.32
CA THR A 178 -20.61 -10.25 15.83
C THR A 178 -20.75 -10.26 14.30
N PHE A 179 -19.68 -10.55 13.56
CA PHE A 179 -19.68 -10.39 12.10
C PHE A 179 -19.36 -11.70 11.37
N SER A 180 -20.13 -11.95 10.30
CA SER A 180 -19.78 -12.93 9.26
C SER A 180 -18.55 -12.42 8.52
N PRO A 181 -17.60 -13.29 8.08
CA PRO A 181 -16.40 -12.85 7.39
C PRO A 181 -16.77 -11.92 6.22
N SER A 182 -16.29 -10.70 6.29
CA SER A 182 -16.50 -9.68 5.26
C SER A 182 -15.18 -8.95 5.03
N PRO A 183 -14.83 -8.59 3.78
CA PRO A 183 -13.63 -7.82 3.52
C PRO A 183 -13.52 -6.58 4.44
N PRO A 184 -12.31 -6.22 4.87
CA PRO A 184 -11.04 -6.72 4.37
C PRO A 184 -10.43 -7.87 5.18
N ALA A 185 -11.00 -8.34 6.29
CA ALA A 185 -10.37 -9.43 7.05
C ALA A 185 -10.76 -10.82 6.52
N HIS A 186 -9.75 -11.65 6.35
CA HIS A 186 -9.89 -13.00 5.80
C HIS A 186 -9.21 -14.02 6.69
N ARG A 187 -9.92 -15.13 6.93
CA ARG A 187 -9.37 -16.32 7.60
C ARG A 187 -8.71 -17.22 6.57
N VAL A 188 -7.44 -17.55 6.80
CA VAL A 188 -6.63 -18.40 5.93
C VAL A 188 -6.16 -19.61 6.73
N CYS A 189 -6.40 -20.81 6.22
CA CYS A 189 -5.95 -22.06 6.83
C CYS A 189 -4.99 -22.80 5.89
N GLN A 190 -3.77 -23.08 6.35
CA GLN A 190 -2.68 -23.71 5.57
C GLN A 190 -1.98 -24.83 6.35
#